data_AF-I0RC56-F1
#
_entry.id   AF-I0RC56-F1
#
_cell.length_a   1.000
_cell.length_b   1.000
_cell.length_c   1.000
_cell.angle_alpha   90.00
_cell.angle_beta   90.00
_cell.angle_gamma   90.00
#
_symmetry.space_group_name_H-M   'P 1'
#
loop_
_entity.id
_entity.type
_entity.pdbx_description
1 polymer ?
#
loop_
_entity_poly.entity_id
_entity_poly.type
_entity_poly.pdbx_seq_one_letter_code
_entity_poly.pdbx_strand_id
1 'polypeptide(L)'
;MRKLDNRTYIILLAVSTIFWFLFNKNIQIHLSVALNALLLVYIKEHNKAIKFVITYLTMVILAGLFANKIALMYIILNMLARSIPLVMVVTCIIVGNSSELMLSLQKIKVPKPIIVMICILIRFFPVLSKENIAIRNGMKARGLFSNWKDFMRNPFLVYECFMVPLIIRCIKLSDELGATAELRGLNADKKRTCIYEVYFGLKDICALAIYGAAIGLIYFGV
;
A
#
# COMPACT_ATOMS: atom_id res chain seq x y z
N MET A 1 22.31 -5.40 -4.58
CA MET A 1 21.42 -6.55 -4.85
C MET A 1 20.19 -6.00 -5.57
N ARG A 2 19.91 -6.49 -6.77
CA ARG A 2 18.85 -5.99 -7.65
C ARG A 2 17.49 -6.13 -6.94
N LYS A 3 16.77 -5.03 -6.73
CA LYS A 3 15.38 -5.06 -6.26
C LYS A 3 14.55 -5.82 -7.30
N LEU A 4 13.66 -6.73 -6.88
CA LEU A 4 12.74 -7.38 -7.82
C LEU A 4 11.85 -6.32 -8.47
N ASP A 5 11.45 -6.59 -9.71
CA ASP A 5 10.52 -5.74 -10.44
C ASP A 5 9.16 -5.70 -9.74
N ASN A 6 8.55 -4.51 -9.61
CA ASN A 6 7.24 -4.35 -8.95
C ASN A 6 6.10 -5.17 -9.57
N ARG A 7 6.24 -5.64 -10.82
CA ARG A 7 5.31 -6.57 -11.46
C ARG A 7 5.26 -7.92 -10.77
N THR A 8 6.41 -8.41 -10.32
CA THR A 8 6.47 -9.68 -9.59
C THR A 8 5.59 -9.58 -8.36
N TYR A 9 5.70 -8.50 -7.58
CA TYR A 9 4.86 -8.28 -6.41
C TYR A 9 3.37 -8.15 -6.74
N ILE A 10 3.00 -7.54 -7.87
CA ILE A 10 1.59 -7.49 -8.31
C ILE A 10 1.07 -8.89 -8.66
N ILE A 11 1.88 -9.71 -9.35
CA ILE A 11 1.52 -11.10 -9.68
C ILE A 11 1.45 -11.94 -8.41
N LEU A 12 2.42 -11.80 -7.51
CA LEU A 12 2.45 -12.44 -6.19
C LEU A 12 1.21 -12.06 -5.36
N LEU A 13 0.79 -10.79 -5.41
CA LEU A 13 -0.43 -10.32 -4.77
C LEU A 13 -1.66 -10.99 -5.38
N ALA A 14 -1.80 -11.03 -6.70
CA ALA A 14 -2.91 -11.71 -7.35
C ALA A 14 -2.97 -13.21 -6.97
N VAL A 15 -1.82 -13.91 -7.02
CA VAL A 15 -1.71 -15.32 -6.62
C VAL A 15 -2.10 -15.49 -5.15
N SER A 16 -1.52 -14.72 -4.24
CA SER A 16 -1.84 -14.78 -2.81
C SER A 16 -3.31 -14.47 -2.51
N THR A 17 -3.97 -13.57 -3.25
CA THR A 17 -5.42 -13.32 -3.09
C THR A 17 -6.28 -14.50 -3.52
N ILE A 18 -5.92 -15.20 -4.60
CA ILE A 18 -6.63 -16.40 -5.05
C ILE A 18 -6.49 -17.52 -4.01
N PHE A 19 -5.26 -17.75 -3.53
CA PHE A 19 -5.00 -18.78 -2.53
C PHE A 19 -5.58 -18.44 -1.15
N TRP A 20 -5.64 -17.16 -0.79
CA TRP A 20 -6.34 -16.70 0.41
C TRP A 20 -7.82 -17.11 0.41
N PHE A 21 -8.48 -17.13 -0.75
CA PHE A 21 -9.86 -17.62 -0.86
C PHE A 21 -9.94 -19.15 -0.75
N LEU A 22 -8.97 -19.88 -1.32
CA LEU A 22 -8.95 -21.35 -1.38
C LEU A 22 -8.55 -22.04 -0.06
N PHE A 23 -7.86 -21.35 0.86
CA PHE A 23 -7.34 -21.98 2.07
C PHE A 23 -8.44 -22.33 3.09
N ASN A 24 -8.78 -23.60 3.26
CA ASN A 24 -9.78 -24.01 4.25
C ASN A 24 -9.18 -24.35 5.61
N LYS A 25 -7.91 -24.77 5.68
CA LYS A 25 -7.29 -25.24 6.92
C LYS A 25 -6.43 -24.14 7.58
N ASN A 26 -6.48 -24.03 8.91
CA ASN A 26 -5.68 -23.06 9.68
C ASN A 26 -4.16 -23.22 9.46
N ILE A 27 -3.70 -24.45 9.29
CA ILE A 27 -2.29 -24.77 8.99
C ILE A 27 -1.82 -24.17 7.66
N GLN A 28 -2.68 -24.09 6.64
CA GLN A 28 -2.36 -23.47 5.36
C GLN A 28 -2.17 -21.94 5.51
N ILE A 29 -2.95 -21.32 6.39
CA ILE A 29 -2.84 -19.88 6.70
C ILE A 29 -1.52 -19.60 7.43
N HIS A 30 -1.15 -20.40 8.44
CA HIS A 30 0.13 -20.25 9.14
C HIS A 30 1.33 -20.40 8.18
N LEU A 31 1.30 -21.39 7.29
CA LEU A 31 2.34 -21.59 6.28
C LEU A 31 2.40 -20.43 5.29
N SER A 32 1.26 -19.87 4.87
CA SER A 32 1.22 -18.69 4.01
C SER A 32 1.84 -17.44 4.67
N VAL A 33 1.67 -17.26 5.98
CA VAL A 33 2.28 -16.15 6.72
C VAL A 33 3.80 -16.33 6.80
N ALA A 34 4.28 -17.55 7.09
CA ALA A 34 5.70 -17.85 7.13
C ALA A 34 6.38 -17.59 5.77
N LEU A 35 5.73 -18.01 4.68
CA LEU A 35 6.22 -17.80 3.31
C LEU A 35 6.29 -16.31 2.95
N ASN A 36 5.26 -15.52 3.29
CA ASN A 36 5.27 -14.07 3.06
C ASN A 36 6.27 -13.33 3.98
N ALA A 37 6.52 -13.83 5.19
CA ALA A 37 7.57 -13.31 6.06
C ALA A 37 8.97 -13.52 5.45
N LEU A 38 9.21 -14.71 4.86
CA LEU A 38 10.46 -15.03 4.18
C LEU A 38 10.67 -14.12 2.95
N LEU A 39 9.60 -13.80 2.23
CA LEU A 39 9.63 -12.83 1.14
C LEU A 39 10.03 -11.42 1.63
N LEU A 40 9.51 -10.95 2.75
CA LEU A 40 9.91 -9.67 3.35
C LEU A 40 11.36 -9.65 3.84
N VAL A 41 11.85 -10.78 4.37
CA VAL A 41 13.25 -10.97 4.76
C VAL A 41 14.16 -10.90 3.53
N TYR A 42 13.76 -11.50 2.40
CA TYR A 42 14.49 -11.40 1.14
C TYR A 42 14.61 -9.95 0.63
N ILE A 43 13.58 -9.13 0.86
CA ILE A 43 13.55 -7.69 0.50
C ILE A 43 14.41 -6.83 1.43
N LYS A 44 15.00 -7.41 2.50
CA LYS A 44 15.80 -6.75 3.55
C LYS A 44 15.00 -5.80 4.46
N GLU A 45 13.68 -5.93 4.49
CA GLU A 45 12.81 -5.15 5.39
C GLU A 45 12.47 -5.94 6.68
N HIS A 46 13.51 -6.38 7.38
CA HIS A 46 13.39 -7.26 8.55
C HIS A 46 12.51 -6.65 9.67
N ASN A 47 12.61 -5.33 9.89
CA ASN A 47 11.83 -4.64 10.91
C ASN A 47 10.33 -4.71 10.65
N LYS A 48 9.89 -4.67 9.38
CA LYS A 48 8.48 -4.80 9.01
C LYS A 48 8.03 -6.25 9.11
N ALA A 49 8.87 -7.19 8.66
CA ALA A 49 8.60 -8.63 8.77
C ALA A 49 8.34 -9.03 10.23
N ILE A 50 9.21 -8.63 11.15
CA ILE A 50 9.09 -8.93 12.58
C ILE A 50 7.81 -8.32 13.16
N LYS A 51 7.51 -7.06 12.84
CA LYS A 51 6.26 -6.41 13.28
C LYS A 51 5.02 -7.18 12.82
N PHE A 52 4.98 -7.60 11.55
CA PHE A 52 3.84 -8.35 11.01
C PHE A 52 3.68 -9.73 11.65
N VAL A 53 4.78 -10.44 11.88
CA VAL A 53 4.75 -11.74 12.57
C VAL A 53 4.28 -11.58 14.02
N ILE A 54 4.75 -10.57 14.74
CA ILE A 54 4.28 -10.28 16.11
C ILE A 54 2.79 -9.95 16.10
N THR A 55 2.33 -9.08 15.20
CA THR A 55 0.89 -8.74 15.10
C THR A 55 0.02 -9.94 14.74
N TYR A 56 0.55 -10.88 13.94
CA TYR A 56 -0.16 -12.11 13.62
C TYR A 56 -0.28 -13.03 14.84
N LEU A 57 0.83 -13.25 15.55
CA LEU A 57 0.84 -14.08 16.75
C LEU A 57 -0.06 -13.52 17.84
N THR A 58 -0.05 -12.20 18.07
CA THR A 58 -0.94 -11.57 19.06
C THR A 58 -2.41 -11.76 18.70
N MET A 59 -2.78 -11.63 17.43
CA MET A 59 -4.16 -11.83 16.97
C MET A 59 -4.62 -13.29 17.10
N VAL A 60 -3.75 -14.26 16.78
CA VAL A 60 -4.07 -15.70 16.94
C VAL A 60 -4.21 -16.08 18.41
N ILE A 61 -3.33 -15.58 19.29
CA ILE A 61 -3.41 -15.82 20.74
C ILE A 61 -4.69 -15.21 21.32
N LEU A 62 -5.01 -13.95 20.95
CA LEU A 62 -6.26 -13.33 21.36
C LEU A 62 -7.47 -14.15 20.89
N ALA A 63 -7.48 -14.58 19.62
CA ALA A 63 -8.56 -15.41 19.10
C ALA A 63 -8.71 -16.70 19.95
N GLY A 64 -7.62 -17.40 20.25
CA GLY A 64 -7.65 -18.60 21.10
C GLY A 64 -8.23 -18.37 22.50
N LEU A 65 -7.91 -17.24 23.14
CA LEU A 65 -8.43 -16.90 24.48
C LEU A 65 -9.93 -16.58 24.48
N PHE A 66 -10.42 -15.97 23.40
CA PHE A 66 -11.85 -15.62 23.26
C PHE A 66 -12.71 -16.74 22.67
N ALA A 67 -12.10 -17.81 22.14
CA ALA A 67 -12.79 -18.94 21.53
C ALA A 67 -13.87 -19.54 22.44
N ASN A 68 -13.57 -19.71 23.73
CA ASN A 68 -14.50 -20.30 24.70
C ASN A 68 -15.47 -19.30 25.34
N LYS A 69 -15.25 -17.99 25.15
CA LYS A 69 -16.04 -16.95 25.84
C LYS A 69 -17.08 -16.30 24.93
N ILE A 70 -16.68 -15.91 23.72
CA ILE A 70 -17.52 -15.12 22.81
C ILE A 70 -17.22 -15.55 21.36
N ALA A 71 -18.12 -16.34 20.77
CA ALA A 71 -17.95 -16.85 19.40
C ALA A 71 -17.82 -15.73 18.35
N LEU A 72 -18.54 -14.61 18.52
CA LEU A 72 -18.52 -13.49 17.58
C LEU A 72 -17.16 -12.78 17.56
N MET A 73 -16.52 -12.63 18.72
CA MET A 73 -15.17 -12.06 18.84
C MET A 73 -14.12 -12.99 18.22
N TYR A 74 -14.25 -14.30 18.41
CA TYR A 74 -13.38 -15.29 17.77
C TYR A 74 -13.42 -15.20 16.24
N ILE A 75 -14.61 -15.05 15.65
CA ILE A 75 -14.77 -14.94 14.20
C ILE A 75 -14.11 -13.67 13.67
N ILE A 76 -14.35 -12.51 14.32
CA ILE A 76 -13.74 -11.23 13.90
C ILE A 76 -12.22 -11.30 13.96
N LEU A 77 -11.66 -11.78 15.07
CA LEU A 77 -10.21 -11.85 15.26
C LEU A 77 -9.54 -12.82 14.28
N ASN A 78 -10.18 -13.97 13.97
CA ASN A 78 -9.67 -14.88 12.96
C ASN A 78 -9.75 -14.30 11.55
N MET A 79 -10.81 -13.58 11.21
CA MET A 79 -10.92 -12.90 9.91
C MET A 79 -9.82 -11.85 9.75
N LEU A 80 -9.56 -11.06 10.80
CA LEU A 80 -8.47 -10.09 10.81
C LEU A 80 -7.11 -10.79 10.69
N ALA A 81 -6.86 -11.84 11.47
CA ALA A 81 -5.62 -12.62 11.40
C ALA A 81 -5.39 -13.23 10.01
N ARG A 82 -6.46 -13.68 9.36
CA ARG A 82 -6.44 -14.25 8.01
C ARG A 82 -6.09 -13.20 6.94
N SER A 83 -6.38 -11.92 7.17
CA SER A 83 -6.05 -10.84 6.23
C SER A 83 -4.58 -10.40 6.26
N ILE A 84 -3.84 -10.72 7.34
CA ILE A 84 -2.45 -10.30 7.54
C ILE A 84 -1.48 -10.70 6.40
N PRO A 85 -1.46 -11.96 5.90
CA PRO A 85 -0.56 -12.31 4.81
C PRO A 85 -0.78 -11.48 3.53
N LEU A 86 -2.02 -11.05 3.24
CA LEU A 86 -2.29 -10.14 2.11
C LEU A 86 -1.66 -8.76 2.34
N VAL A 87 -1.82 -8.21 3.56
CA VAL A 87 -1.22 -6.93 3.93
C VAL A 87 0.30 -6.98 3.83
N MET A 88 0.93 -8.10 4.20
CA MET A 88 2.38 -8.30 4.06
C MET A 88 2.84 -8.18 2.59
N VAL A 89 2.14 -8.82 1.65
CA VAL A 89 2.47 -8.71 0.21
C VAL A 89 2.26 -7.27 -0.30
N VAL A 90 1.19 -6.60 0.13
CA VAL A 90 0.95 -5.18 -0.20
C VAL A 90 2.10 -4.30 0.30
N THR A 91 2.64 -4.55 1.49
CA THR A 91 3.76 -3.73 2.00
C THR A 91 5.03 -3.88 1.18
N CYS A 92 5.24 -5.01 0.52
CA CYS A 92 6.36 -5.19 -0.41
C CYS A 92 6.26 -4.24 -1.61
N ILE A 93 5.03 -4.01 -2.08
CA ILE A 93 4.72 -3.08 -3.16
C ILE A 93 4.96 -1.62 -2.72
N ILE A 94 4.52 -1.26 -1.51
CA ILE A 94 4.64 0.11 -0.97
C ILE A 94 6.09 0.49 -0.67
N VAL A 95 6.91 -0.47 -0.25
CA VAL A 95 8.37 -0.27 -0.05
C VAL A 95 9.09 -0.04 -1.38
N GLY A 96 8.55 -0.56 -2.48
CA GLY A 96 9.04 -0.34 -3.82
C GLY A 96 9.00 1.14 -4.22
N ASN A 97 9.81 1.52 -5.21
CA ASN A 97 9.80 2.89 -5.72
C ASN A 97 8.45 3.16 -6.44
N SER A 98 7.77 4.24 -6.07
CA SER A 98 6.47 4.62 -6.66
C SER A 98 6.55 4.83 -8.17
N SER A 99 7.68 5.29 -8.68
CA SER A 99 7.90 5.48 -10.12
C SER A 99 8.06 4.14 -10.87
N GLU A 100 8.65 3.12 -10.23
CA GLU A 100 8.78 1.77 -10.80
C GLU A 100 7.44 1.02 -10.79
N LEU A 101 6.62 1.23 -9.76
CA LEU A 101 5.25 0.73 -9.69
C LEU A 101 4.43 1.25 -10.88
N MET A 102 4.53 2.55 -11.12
CA MET A 102 3.84 3.21 -12.22
C MET A 102 4.17 2.62 -13.59
N LEU A 103 5.46 2.37 -13.82
CA LEU A 103 5.95 1.81 -15.07
C LEU A 103 5.54 0.35 -15.23
N SER A 104 5.43 -0.37 -14.12
CA SER A 104 4.88 -1.72 -14.06
C SER A 104 3.42 -1.73 -14.50
N LEU A 105 2.59 -0.83 -13.95
CA LEU A 105 1.19 -0.66 -14.34
C LEU A 105 1.04 -0.25 -15.81
N GLN A 106 1.92 0.61 -16.32
CA GLN A 106 1.88 1.05 -17.72
C GLN A 106 2.09 -0.11 -18.71
N LYS A 107 2.99 -1.05 -18.42
CA LYS A 107 3.18 -2.20 -19.33
C LYS A 107 2.15 -3.31 -19.14
N ILE A 108 1.35 -3.31 -18.08
CA ILE A 108 0.18 -4.21 -17.90
C ILE A 108 -0.99 -3.80 -18.83
N LYS A 109 -0.80 -2.80 -19.71
CA LYS A 109 -1.79 -2.28 -20.67
C LYS A 109 -3.03 -1.67 -20.00
N VAL A 110 -2.86 -1.09 -18.82
CA VAL A 110 -3.87 -0.20 -18.22
C VAL A 110 -4.07 1.00 -19.16
N PRO A 111 -5.30 1.51 -19.35
CA PRO A 111 -5.54 2.67 -20.22
C PRO A 111 -4.75 3.89 -19.75
N LYS A 112 -4.17 4.62 -20.70
CA LYS A 112 -3.33 5.82 -20.50
C LYS A 112 -3.90 6.82 -19.46
N PRO A 113 -5.19 7.23 -19.50
CA PRO A 113 -5.71 8.21 -18.55
C PRO A 113 -5.65 7.74 -17.09
N ILE A 114 -5.88 6.45 -16.84
CA ILE A 114 -5.85 5.89 -15.48
C ILE A 114 -4.43 5.91 -14.90
N ILE A 115 -3.43 5.54 -15.71
CA ILE A 115 -2.02 5.54 -15.28
C ILE A 115 -1.57 6.97 -14.93
N VAL A 116 -1.95 7.94 -15.76
CA VAL A 116 -1.64 9.35 -15.51
C VAL A 116 -2.30 9.84 -14.23
N MET A 117 -3.58 9.50 -14.00
CA MET A 117 -4.28 9.87 -12.78
C MET A 117 -3.59 9.31 -11.54
N ILE A 118 -3.25 8.02 -11.55
CA ILE A 118 -2.51 7.36 -10.46
C ILE A 118 -1.14 8.03 -10.24
N CYS A 119 -0.44 8.40 -11.31
CA CYS A 119 0.84 9.12 -11.25
C CYS A 119 0.76 10.44 -10.53
N ILE A 120 -0.25 11.22 -10.91
CA ILE A 120 -0.48 12.52 -10.30
C ILE A 120 -0.85 12.31 -8.83
N LEU A 121 -1.76 11.38 -8.51
CA LEU A 121 -2.16 11.10 -7.12
C LEU A 121 -0.98 10.72 -6.21
N ILE A 122 -0.12 9.79 -6.65
CA ILE A 122 1.01 9.35 -5.82
C ILE A 122 2.04 10.48 -5.62
N ARG A 123 2.25 11.33 -6.62
CA ARG A 123 3.15 12.50 -6.50
C ARG A 123 2.51 13.66 -5.73
N PHE A 124 1.19 13.80 -5.82
CA PHE A 124 0.40 14.83 -5.16
C PHE A 124 0.28 14.58 -3.67
N PHE A 125 0.19 13.31 -3.23
CA PHE A 125 0.04 12.98 -1.81
C PHE A 125 1.15 13.56 -0.91
N PRO A 126 2.45 13.45 -1.25
CA PRO A 126 3.52 14.15 -0.53
C PRO A 126 3.39 15.68 -0.52
N VAL A 127 2.92 16.27 -1.63
CA VAL A 127 2.71 17.73 -1.73
C VAL A 127 1.57 18.16 -0.83
N LEU A 128 0.44 17.45 -0.86
CA LEU A 128 -0.70 17.69 0.02
C LEU A 128 -0.32 17.58 1.50
N SER A 129 0.52 16.60 1.86
CA SER A 129 1.04 16.50 3.22
C SER A 129 1.87 17.71 3.64
N LYS A 130 2.67 18.30 2.73
CA LYS A 130 3.43 19.52 3.00
C LYS A 130 2.53 20.74 3.14
N GLU A 131 1.54 20.88 2.26
CA GLU A 131 0.54 21.96 2.32
C GLU A 131 -0.26 21.90 3.63
N ASN A 132 -0.68 20.70 4.07
CA ASN A 132 -1.33 20.49 5.35
C ASN A 132 -0.44 20.98 6.53
N ILE A 133 0.84 20.60 6.53
CA ILE A 133 1.79 21.05 7.56
C ILE A 133 2.00 22.57 7.51
N ALA A 134 2.11 23.17 6.32
CA ALA A 134 2.28 24.59 6.13
C ALA A 134 1.07 25.39 6.67
N ILE A 135 -0.15 24.97 6.33
CA ILE A 135 -1.38 25.57 6.84
C ILE A 135 -1.46 25.42 8.35
N ARG A 136 -1.15 24.23 8.88
CA ARG A 136 -1.13 23.97 10.33
C ARG A 136 -0.13 24.87 11.06
N ASN A 137 1.05 25.08 10.49
CA ASN A 137 2.06 25.97 11.05
C ASN A 137 1.64 27.44 10.97
N GLY A 138 0.98 27.86 9.87
CA GLY A 138 0.41 29.19 9.73
C GLY A 138 -0.69 29.49 10.76
N MET A 139 -1.56 28.51 11.05
CA MET A 139 -2.57 28.64 12.12
C MET A 139 -1.91 28.79 13.50
N LYS A 140 -0.90 27.95 13.80
CA LYS A 140 -0.14 28.05 15.05
C LYS A 140 0.56 29.40 15.21
N ALA A 141 1.13 29.95 14.14
CA ALA A 141 1.77 31.27 14.15
C ALA A 141 0.80 32.41 14.44
N ARG A 142 -0.48 32.26 14.06
CA ARG A 142 -1.56 33.19 14.40
C ARG A 142 -2.12 33.01 15.82
N GLY A 143 -1.53 32.12 16.63
CA GLY A 143 -1.98 31.82 17.98
C GLY A 143 -3.23 30.91 18.03
N LEU A 144 -3.68 30.38 16.90
CA LEU A 144 -4.83 29.48 16.82
C LEU A 144 -4.37 28.03 17.04
N PHE A 145 -5.03 27.32 17.96
CA PHE A 145 -4.83 25.89 18.23
C PHE A 145 -3.41 25.49 18.70
N SER A 146 -2.93 26.14 19.75
CA SER A 146 -1.65 25.77 20.39
C SER A 146 -1.75 24.42 21.11
N ASN A 147 -2.93 24.10 21.68
CA ASN A 147 -3.20 22.84 22.38
C ASN A 147 -4.26 21.99 21.67
N TRP A 148 -4.14 20.65 21.77
CA TRP A 148 -5.14 19.70 21.28
C TRP A 148 -6.55 19.93 21.88
N LYS A 149 -6.61 20.51 23.08
CA LYS A 149 -7.88 20.85 23.76
C LYS A 149 -8.66 21.96 23.03
N ASP A 150 -7.99 22.89 22.38
CA ASP A 150 -8.64 24.00 21.65
C ASP A 150 -9.31 23.49 20.37
N PHE A 151 -8.74 22.43 19.76
CA PHE A 151 -9.29 21.79 18.57
C PHE A 151 -10.66 21.15 18.84
N MET A 152 -10.82 20.55 20.03
CA MET A 152 -12.09 19.97 20.47
C MET A 152 -13.08 21.02 20.97
N ARG A 153 -12.58 22.17 21.46
CA ARG A 153 -13.42 23.23 22.03
C ARG A 153 -14.19 24.00 20.95
N ASN A 154 -13.55 24.29 19.80
CA ASN A 154 -14.15 25.06 18.71
C ASN A 154 -13.99 24.36 17.34
N PRO A 155 -14.71 23.26 17.07
CA PRO A 155 -14.57 22.49 15.83
C PRO A 155 -14.98 23.28 14.57
N PHE A 156 -15.90 24.24 14.69
CA PHE A 156 -16.32 25.10 13.58
C PHE A 156 -15.19 26.01 13.09
N LEU A 157 -14.45 26.62 14.02
CA LEU A 157 -13.35 27.52 13.72
C LEU A 157 -12.15 26.75 13.14
N VAL A 158 -11.94 25.51 13.60
CA VAL A 158 -10.98 24.59 12.97
C VAL A 158 -11.35 24.36 11.51
N TYR A 159 -12.61 24.03 11.23
CA TYR A 159 -13.06 23.73 9.89
C TYR A 159 -12.84 24.93 8.95
N GLU A 160 -13.25 26.12 9.37
CA GLU A 160 -13.09 27.35 8.57
C GLU A 160 -11.61 27.71 8.35
N CYS A 161 -10.77 27.66 9.39
CA CYS A 161 -9.38 28.07 9.30
C CYS A 161 -8.46 27.02 8.66
N PHE A 162 -8.85 25.74 8.65
CA PHE A 162 -8.04 24.65 8.11
C PHE A 162 -8.59 24.11 6.78
N MET A 163 -9.87 23.71 6.72
CA MET A 163 -10.43 23.04 5.55
C MET A 163 -10.62 24.00 4.38
N VAL A 164 -11.11 25.22 4.61
CA VAL A 164 -11.35 26.18 3.53
C VAL A 164 -10.04 26.54 2.79
N PRO A 165 -8.94 26.93 3.47
CA PRO A 165 -7.68 27.19 2.78
C PRO A 165 -7.10 25.97 2.08
N LEU A 166 -7.24 24.78 2.68
CA LEU A 166 -6.75 23.53 2.10
C LEU A 166 -7.48 23.21 0.79
N ILE A 167 -8.81 23.35 0.76
CA ILE A 167 -9.63 23.13 -0.44
C ILE A 167 -9.23 24.12 -1.54
N ILE A 168 -9.14 25.41 -1.23
CA ILE A 168 -8.73 26.43 -2.21
C ILE A 168 -7.35 26.12 -2.78
N ARG A 169 -6.41 25.67 -1.95
CA ARG A 169 -5.06 25.30 -2.38
C ARG A 169 -5.06 24.07 -3.28
N CYS A 170 -5.89 23.07 -2.97
CA CYS A 170 -6.05 21.88 -3.81
C CYS A 170 -6.62 22.21 -5.19
N ILE A 171 -7.61 23.11 -5.26
CA ILE A 171 -8.20 23.56 -6.55
C ILE A 171 -7.12 24.23 -7.40
N LYS A 172 -6.40 25.22 -6.84
CA LYS A 172 -5.31 25.92 -7.55
C LYS A 172 -4.22 24.96 -8.04
N LEU A 173 -3.81 24.02 -7.19
CA LEU A 173 -2.79 23.05 -7.55
C LEU A 173 -3.27 22.09 -8.65
N SER A 174 -4.55 21.73 -8.65
CA SER A 174 -5.15 20.94 -9.73
C SER A 174 -5.11 21.68 -11.07
N ASP A 175 -5.46 22.98 -11.09
CA ASP A 175 -5.43 23.81 -12.30
C ASP A 175 -4.00 23.97 -12.83
N GLU A 176 -3.04 24.26 -11.94
CA GLU A 176 -1.61 24.36 -12.28
C GLU A 176 -1.09 23.04 -12.88
N LEU A 177 -1.45 21.90 -12.28
CA LEU A 177 -1.07 20.57 -12.76
C LEU A 177 -1.72 20.22 -14.10
N GLY A 178 -2.97 20.59 -14.30
CA GLY A 178 -3.69 20.42 -15.57
C GLY A 178 -2.99 21.20 -16.69
N ALA A 179 -2.76 22.50 -16.46
CA ALA A 179 -2.09 23.37 -17.43
C ALA A 179 -0.66 22.90 -17.74
N THR A 180 0.14 22.55 -16.72
CA THR A 180 1.50 22.03 -16.97
C THR A 180 1.51 20.67 -17.65
N ALA A 181 0.51 19.81 -17.39
CA ALA A 181 0.42 18.54 -18.08
C ALA A 181 0.08 18.73 -19.57
N GLU A 182 -0.86 19.62 -19.89
CA GLU A 182 -1.22 19.95 -21.27
C GLU A 182 -0.04 20.57 -22.05
N LEU A 183 0.67 21.54 -21.45
CA LEU A 183 1.88 22.14 -22.03
C LEU A 183 3.01 21.12 -22.27
N ARG A 184 3.09 20.07 -21.44
CA ARG A 184 4.05 18.96 -21.60
C ARG A 184 3.58 17.89 -22.58
N GLY A 185 2.48 18.12 -23.31
CA GLY A 185 1.96 17.19 -24.30
C GLY A 185 1.33 15.95 -23.68
N LEU A 186 0.54 16.08 -22.61
CA LEU A 186 -0.24 14.96 -22.05
C LEU A 186 -1.15 14.32 -23.09
N ASN A 187 -1.76 15.15 -23.95
CA ASN A 187 -2.67 14.74 -25.02
C ASN A 187 -1.97 14.33 -26.32
N ALA A 188 -0.64 14.17 -26.32
CA ALA A 188 0.06 13.71 -27.52
C ALA A 188 -0.24 12.23 -27.81
N ASP A 189 -0.57 11.89 -29.07
CA ASP A 189 -0.94 10.53 -29.49
C ASP A 189 0.22 9.51 -29.41
N LYS A 190 1.47 9.98 -29.34
CA LYS A 190 2.67 9.13 -29.28
C LYS A 190 2.75 8.33 -27.97
N LYS A 191 3.38 7.16 -28.03
CA LYS A 191 3.63 6.32 -26.84
C LYS A 191 4.64 7.03 -25.93
N ARG A 192 4.29 7.17 -24.65
CA ARG A 192 5.17 7.69 -23.59
C ARG A 192 6.40 6.80 -23.42
N THR A 193 7.58 7.38 -23.51
CA THR A 193 8.85 6.74 -23.09
C THR A 193 9.10 7.02 -21.61
N CYS A 194 9.84 6.14 -20.95
CA CYS A 194 10.13 6.25 -19.53
C CYS A 194 11.63 6.14 -19.30
N ILE A 195 12.14 7.00 -18.42
CA ILE A 195 13.58 7.05 -18.08
C ILE A 195 14.01 5.85 -17.24
N TYR A 196 13.09 5.27 -16.45
CA TYR A 196 13.38 4.08 -15.65
C TYR A 196 13.25 2.81 -16.49
N GLU A 197 14.38 2.12 -16.65
CA GLU A 197 14.42 0.82 -17.29
C GLU A 197 13.97 -0.28 -16.31
N VAL A 198 12.71 -0.72 -16.44
CA VAL A 198 12.21 -1.91 -15.74
C VAL A 198 12.42 -3.10 -16.67
N TYR A 199 13.44 -3.90 -16.39
CA TYR A 199 13.74 -5.14 -17.11
C TYR A 199 13.29 -6.32 -16.28
N PHE A 200 12.28 -7.03 -16.79
CA PHE A 200 11.83 -8.30 -16.23
C PHE A 200 12.95 -9.32 -16.43
N GLY A 201 13.66 -9.64 -15.35
CA GLY A 201 14.85 -10.47 -15.41
C GLY A 201 14.54 -11.95 -15.16
N LEU A 202 15.50 -12.82 -15.48
CA LEU A 202 15.43 -14.25 -15.13
C LEU A 202 15.25 -14.49 -13.62
N LYS A 203 15.75 -13.58 -12.78
CA LYS A 203 15.56 -13.63 -11.32
C LYS A 203 14.10 -13.46 -10.90
N ASP A 204 13.33 -12.64 -11.63
CA ASP A 204 11.91 -12.41 -11.38
C ASP A 204 11.08 -13.66 -11.70
N ILE A 205 11.44 -14.35 -12.79
CA ILE A 205 10.83 -15.62 -13.20
C ILE A 205 11.12 -16.71 -12.17
N CYS A 206 12.38 -16.85 -11.73
CA CYS A 206 12.74 -17.82 -10.70
C CYS A 206 12.01 -17.55 -9.38
N ALA A 207 11.92 -16.29 -8.94
CA ALA A 207 11.21 -15.93 -7.72
C ALA A 207 9.70 -16.26 -7.81
N LEU A 208 9.07 -15.98 -8.95
CA LEU A 208 7.67 -16.35 -9.19
C LEU A 208 7.47 -17.86 -9.20
N ALA A 209 8.37 -18.61 -9.85
CA ALA A 209 8.30 -20.07 -9.92
C ALA A 209 8.46 -20.70 -8.52
N ILE A 210 9.43 -20.24 -7.73
CA ILE A 210 9.67 -20.74 -6.37
C ILE A 210 8.46 -20.43 -5.47
N TYR A 211 7.93 -19.21 -5.54
CA TYR A 211 6.77 -18.82 -4.73
C TYR A 211 5.52 -19.60 -5.13
N GLY A 212 5.27 -19.76 -6.44
CA GLY A 212 4.17 -20.55 -6.96
C GLY A 212 4.27 -22.03 -6.56
N ALA A 213 5.46 -22.63 -6.66
CA ALA A 213 5.69 -24.00 -6.22
C ALA A 213 5.48 -24.17 -4.71
N ALA A 214 5.98 -23.23 -3.90
CA ALA A 214 5.82 -23.27 -2.46
C ALA A 214 4.34 -23.14 -2.03
N ILE A 215 3.57 -22.26 -2.66
CA ILE A 215 2.13 -22.15 -2.39
C ILE A 215 1.36 -23.40 -2.88
N GLY A 216 1.72 -23.92 -4.06
CA GLY A 216 1.13 -25.16 -4.57
C GLY A 216 1.36 -26.34 -3.62
N LEU A 217 2.58 -26.48 -3.10
CA LEU A 217 2.91 -27.48 -2.08
C LEU A 217 2.13 -27.29 -0.78
N ILE A 218 1.90 -26.05 -0.34
CA ILE A 218 1.09 -25.78 0.86
C ILE A 218 -0.37 -26.20 0.65
N TYR A 219 -0.89 -26.05 -0.57
CA TYR A 219 -2.27 -26.44 -0.89
C TYR A 219 -2.44 -27.96 -1.02
N PHE A 220 -1.54 -28.65 -1.74
CA PHE A 220 -1.64 -30.10 -1.98
C PHE A 220 -1.06 -30.95 -0.85
N GLY A 221 -0.07 -30.43 -0.12
CA GLY A 221 0.67 -31.17 0.91
C GLY A 221 0.01 -31.21 2.28
N VAL A 222 -1.15 -30.57 2.47
CA VAL A 222 -1.84 -30.49 3.78
C VAL A 222 -3.32 -30.76 3.71
#